data_AF-A0A949RWN7-F1
#
_entry.id   AF-A0A949RWN7-F1
#
_cell.length_a   1.000
_cell.length_b   1.000
_cell.length_c   1.000
_cell.angle_alpha   90.00
_cell.angle_beta   90.00
_cell.angle_gamma   90.00
#
_symmetry.space_group_name_H-M   'P 1'
#
loop_
_entity.id
_entity.type
_entity.pdbx_description
1 polymer ?
#
loop_
_entity_poly.entity_id
_entity_poly.type
_entity_poly.pdbx_seq_one_letter_code
_entity_poly.pdbx_strand_id
1 'polypeptide(L)'
;MTSAAAPAFVIAVLKLYLDLPDTPHRASSYDQAVARLLFERGVPLDVVESALLLGSLRRLRRPAGALLLSPVRSLAYYSPVIDEILQLPLPPAFHAHLRHQANEILRPVHKSAYSRDR
;
A
#
# COMPACT_ATOMS: atom_id res chain seq x y z
N MET A 1 -4.94 1.30 -26.60
CA MET A 1 -5.98 2.09 -25.91
C MET A 1 -5.57 2.38 -24.46
N THR A 2 -4.36 2.90 -24.23
CA THR A 2 -3.66 2.72 -22.93
C THR A 2 -3.15 4.01 -22.29
N SER A 3 -3.43 5.18 -22.88
CA SER A 3 -2.86 6.46 -22.41
C SER A 3 -3.63 7.07 -21.22
N ALA A 4 -4.96 6.90 -21.14
CA ALA A 4 -5.77 7.46 -20.05
C ALA A 4 -5.89 6.54 -18.82
N ALA A 5 -5.70 5.23 -18.98
CA ALA A 5 -5.79 4.27 -17.88
C ALA A 5 -4.56 4.31 -16.96
N ALA A 6 -3.38 4.58 -17.49
CA ALA A 6 -2.13 4.61 -16.71
C ALA A 6 -2.14 5.71 -15.62
N PRO A 7 -2.51 6.97 -15.93
CA PRO A 7 -2.58 8.01 -14.91
C PRO A 7 -3.62 7.70 -13.82
N ALA A 8 -4.79 7.18 -14.19
CA ALA A 8 -5.84 6.83 -13.23
C ALA A 8 -5.39 5.71 -12.29
N PHE A 9 -4.73 4.67 -12.82
CA PHE A 9 -4.15 3.60 -12.01
C PHE A 9 -3.09 4.12 -11.05
N VAL A 10 -2.14 4.93 -11.54
CA VAL A 10 -1.08 5.52 -10.72
C VAL A 10 -1.67 6.35 -9.57
N ILE A 11 -2.66 7.20 -9.86
CA ILE A 11 -3.35 8.00 -8.84
C ILE A 11 -4.02 7.09 -7.80
N ALA A 12 -4.71 6.04 -8.23
CA ALA A 12 -5.39 5.11 -7.32
C ALA A 12 -4.41 4.38 -6.40
N VAL A 13 -3.30 3.85 -6.95
CA VAL A 13 -2.27 3.17 -6.17
C VAL A 13 -1.63 4.11 -5.15
N LEU A 14 -1.28 5.33 -5.55
CA LEU A 14 -0.67 6.29 -4.64
C LEU A 14 -1.63 6.72 -3.54
N LYS A 15 -2.92 6.89 -3.84
CA LYS A 15 -3.94 7.17 -2.82
C LYS A 15 -4.00 6.04 -1.78
N LEU A 16 -4.13 4.80 -2.23
CA LEU A 16 -4.15 3.63 -1.34
C LEU A 16 -2.89 3.57 -0.44
N TYR A 17 -1.72 3.82 -1.01
CA TYR A 17 -0.45 3.84 -0.28
C TYR A 17 -0.39 4.96 0.78
N LEU A 18 -0.80 6.18 0.42
CA LEU A 18 -0.76 7.33 1.32
C LEU A 18 -1.83 7.27 2.42
N ASP A 19 -2.89 6.50 2.24
CA ASP A 19 -3.94 6.31 3.24
C ASP A 19 -3.53 5.32 4.35
N LEU A 20 -2.43 4.57 4.19
CA LEU A 20 -1.93 3.63 5.19
C LEU A 20 -1.23 4.32 6.39
N PRO A 21 -1.15 3.66 7.56
CA PRO A 21 -0.31 4.11 8.67
C PRO A 21 1.18 3.90 8.36
N ASP A 22 2.04 4.68 9.02
CA ASP A 22 3.51 4.63 8.86
C ASP A 22 4.02 4.81 7.42
N THR A 23 3.18 5.33 6.51
CA THR A 23 3.56 5.76 5.17
C THR A 23 3.71 7.28 5.09
N PRO A 24 4.52 7.80 4.14
CA PRO A 24 4.75 9.23 3.98
C PRO A 24 3.45 10.00 3.71
N HIS A 25 3.47 11.31 3.95
CA HIS A 25 2.33 12.19 3.61
C HIS A 25 2.23 12.53 2.12
N ARG A 26 3.33 12.36 1.37
CA ARG A 26 3.40 12.65 -0.07
C ARG A 26 4.17 11.55 -0.79
N ALA A 27 3.67 11.19 -1.96
CA ALA A 27 4.37 10.26 -2.84
C ALA A 27 5.60 10.93 -3.47
N SER A 28 6.72 10.23 -3.50
CA SER A 28 7.94 10.65 -4.19
C SER A 28 7.85 10.39 -5.70
N SER A 29 8.77 10.97 -6.48
CA SER A 29 8.93 10.63 -7.91
C SER A 29 9.23 9.15 -8.13
N TYR A 30 9.93 8.53 -7.18
CA TYR A 30 10.21 7.10 -7.19
C TYR A 30 8.94 6.27 -6.96
N ASP A 31 8.08 6.66 -6.02
CA ASP A 31 6.79 5.98 -5.80
C ASP A 31 5.88 6.05 -7.03
N GLN A 32 5.89 7.18 -7.74
CA GLN A 32 5.18 7.30 -9.01
C GLN A 32 5.76 6.37 -10.08
N ALA A 33 7.09 6.22 -10.14
CA ALA A 33 7.73 5.30 -11.08
C ALA A 33 7.38 3.85 -10.78
N VAL A 34 7.35 3.46 -9.49
CA VAL A 34 6.90 2.13 -9.07
C VAL A 34 5.44 1.89 -9.47
N ALA A 35 4.54 2.85 -9.22
CA ALA A 35 3.13 2.72 -9.62
C ALA A 35 2.94 2.61 -11.14
N ARG A 36 3.75 3.34 -11.93
CA ARG A 36 3.78 3.20 -13.40
C ARG A 36 4.24 1.82 -13.83
N LEU A 37 5.31 1.30 -13.22
CA LEU A 37 5.81 -0.03 -13.51
C LEU A 37 4.76 -1.12 -13.21
N LEU A 38 3.99 -0.98 -12.11
CA LEU A 38 2.89 -1.89 -11.80
C LEU A 38 1.81 -1.87 -12.89
N PHE A 39 1.47 -0.69 -13.42
CA PHE A 39 0.54 -0.57 -14.54
C PHE A 39 1.09 -1.22 -15.81
N GLU A 40 2.36 -0.96 -16.16
CA GLU A 40 3.03 -1.54 -17.33
C GLU A 40 3.11 -3.07 -17.25
N ARG A 41 3.29 -3.61 -16.05
CA ARG A 41 3.25 -5.05 -15.75
C ARG A 41 1.82 -5.64 -15.80
N GLY A 42 0.78 -4.81 -15.97
CA GLY A 42 -0.61 -5.25 -15.99
C GLY A 42 -1.12 -5.74 -14.63
N VAL A 43 -0.54 -5.27 -13.52
CA VAL A 43 -0.96 -5.68 -12.17
C VAL A 43 -2.36 -5.14 -11.88
N PRO A 44 -3.33 -5.99 -11.52
CA PRO A 44 -4.67 -5.53 -11.14
C PRO A 44 -4.67 -4.64 -9.87
N LEU A 45 -5.55 -3.64 -9.82
CA LEU A 45 -5.60 -2.69 -8.70
C LEU A 45 -5.97 -3.36 -7.37
N ASP A 46 -6.84 -4.37 -7.39
CA ASP A 46 -7.25 -5.18 -6.24
C ASP A 46 -6.10 -6.04 -5.69
N VAL A 47 -5.19 -6.51 -6.55
CA VAL A 47 -3.94 -7.17 -6.13
C VAL A 47 -3.03 -6.17 -5.41
N VAL A 48 -2.88 -4.95 -5.94
CA VAL A 48 -2.09 -3.90 -5.28
C VAL A 48 -2.71 -3.54 -3.92
N GLU A 49 -4.03 -3.32 -3.86
CA GLU A 49 -4.74 -3.05 -2.60
C GLU A 49 -4.55 -4.21 -1.61
N SER A 50 -4.72 -5.46 -2.03
CA SER A 50 -4.50 -6.64 -1.18
C SER A 50 -3.09 -6.67 -0.59
N ALA A 51 -2.07 -6.40 -1.41
CA ALA A 51 -0.68 -6.40 -0.97
C ALA A 51 -0.39 -5.28 0.05
N LEU A 52 -0.92 -4.09 -0.21
CA LEU A 52 -0.83 -2.94 0.69
C LEU A 52 -1.46 -3.23 2.06
N LEU A 53 -2.66 -3.80 2.07
CA LEU A 53 -3.37 -4.16 3.30
C LEU A 53 -2.66 -5.29 4.04
N LEU A 54 -2.32 -6.37 3.35
CA LEU A 54 -1.66 -7.54 3.94
C LEU A 54 -0.30 -7.17 4.53
N GLY A 55 0.52 -6.41 3.78
CA GLY A 55 1.81 -5.94 4.26
C GLY A 55 1.68 -5.07 5.52
N SER A 56 0.70 -4.16 5.54
CA SER A 56 0.47 -3.27 6.68
C SER A 56 -0.03 -4.03 7.91
N LEU A 57 -0.95 -5.00 7.74
CA LEU A 57 -1.40 -5.88 8.81
C LEU A 57 -0.25 -6.74 9.38
N ARG A 58 0.65 -7.26 8.52
CA ARG A 58 1.86 -7.99 8.94
C ARG A 58 2.76 -7.11 9.82
N ARG A 59 2.89 -5.81 9.52
CA ARG A 59 3.66 -4.86 10.34
C ARG A 59 3.04 -4.62 11.71
N LEU A 60 1.72 -4.41 11.76
CA LEU A 60 1.01 -4.10 13.02
C LEU A 60 0.87 -5.29 13.96
N ARG A 61 0.78 -6.51 13.42
CA ARG A 61 0.72 -7.75 14.21
C ARG A 61 2.10 -8.22 14.67
N ARG A 62 3.17 -7.43 14.48
CA ARG A 62 4.51 -7.79 14.89
C ARG A 62 4.58 -7.94 16.43
N PRO A 63 5.18 -9.01 16.98
CA PRO A 63 5.23 -9.24 18.42
C PRO A 63 5.96 -8.11 19.19
N ALA A 64 5.52 -7.82 20.42
CA ALA A 64 6.04 -6.72 21.24
C ALA A 64 7.54 -6.82 21.59
N GLY A 65 8.14 -8.01 21.47
CA GLY A 65 9.58 -8.24 21.70
C GLY A 65 10.45 -8.16 20.45
N ALA A 66 9.87 -7.89 19.27
CA ALA A 66 10.63 -7.83 18.03
C ALA A 66 11.18 -6.41 17.78
N LEU A 67 12.33 -6.32 17.09
CA LEU A 67 12.95 -5.04 16.72
C LEU A 67 11.94 -4.12 16.01
N LEU A 68 11.99 -2.82 16.30
CA LEU A 68 11.12 -1.83 15.66
C LEU A 68 11.31 -1.86 14.13
N LEU A 69 10.20 -1.82 13.39
CA LEU A 69 10.27 -1.63 11.95
C LEU A 69 10.50 -0.15 11.64
N SER A 70 11.50 0.15 10.81
CA SER A 70 11.61 1.46 10.19
C SER A 70 10.29 1.82 9.47
N PRO A 71 9.86 3.08 9.50
CA PRO A 71 8.70 3.54 8.72
C PRO A 71 8.80 3.13 7.26
N VAL A 72 7.66 2.92 6.59
CA VAL A 72 7.66 2.63 5.15
C VAL A 72 8.10 3.90 4.42
N ARG A 73 9.22 3.83 3.69
CA ARG A 73 9.78 5.01 2.99
C ARG A 73 9.38 5.10 1.52
N SER A 74 8.87 4.01 0.94
CA SER A 74 8.46 3.95 -0.46
C SER A 74 7.44 2.84 -0.72
N LEU A 75 6.62 3.02 -1.74
CA LEU A 75 5.73 2.02 -2.32
C LEU A 75 6.46 0.72 -2.66
N ALA A 76 7.74 0.79 -3.05
CA ALA A 76 8.56 -0.38 -3.39
C ALA A 76 8.69 -1.40 -2.24
N TYR A 77 8.44 -0.98 -0.99
CA TYR A 77 8.39 -1.87 0.16
C TYR A 77 7.39 -3.02 -0.01
N TYR A 78 6.29 -2.77 -0.74
CA TYR A 78 5.23 -3.75 -0.94
C TYR A 78 5.44 -4.65 -2.16
N SER A 79 6.46 -4.39 -3.00
CA SER A 79 6.74 -5.19 -4.19
C SER A 79 6.85 -6.69 -3.91
N PRO A 80 7.54 -7.16 -2.84
CA PRO A 80 7.60 -8.59 -2.55
C PRO A 80 6.23 -9.21 -2.24
N VAL A 81 5.32 -8.46 -1.60
CA VAL A 81 3.96 -8.95 -1.28
C VAL A 81 3.09 -8.96 -2.53
N ILE A 82 3.27 -8.00 -3.43
CA ILE A 82 2.61 -8.01 -4.74
C ILE A 82 3.05 -9.25 -5.53
N ASP A 83 4.35 -9.50 -5.60
CA ASP A 83 4.90 -10.66 -6.31
C ASP A 83 4.42 -11.99 -5.67
N GLU A 84 4.32 -12.07 -4.34
CA GLU A 84 3.75 -13.21 -3.61
C GLU A 84 2.30 -13.48 -4.03
N ILE A 85 1.44 -12.46 -4.08
CA ILE A 85 0.03 -12.61 -4.46
C ILE A 85 -0.12 -12.96 -5.95
N LEU A 86 0.73 -12.42 -6.81
CA LEU A 86 0.71 -12.77 -8.24
C LEU A 86 1.12 -14.23 -8.48
N GLN A 87 2.06 -14.76 -7.70
CA GLN A 87 2.48 -16.16 -7.76
C GLN A 87 1.47 -17.10 -7.11
N LEU A 88 0.90 -16.68 -5.98
CA LEU A 88 -0.11 -17.42 -5.22
C LEU A 88 -1.35 -16.55 -5.02
N PRO A 89 -2.28 -16.55 -5.99
CA PRO A 89 -3.49 -15.73 -5.93
C PRO A 89 -4.29 -16.00 -4.66
N LEU A 90 -4.69 -14.91 -4.01
CA LEU A 90 -5.56 -14.99 -2.84
C LEU A 90 -6.96 -15.45 -3.29
N PRO A 91 -7.68 -16.22 -2.45
CA PRO A 91 -9.08 -16.53 -2.71
C PRO A 91 -9.89 -15.23 -2.92
N PRO A 92 -10.87 -15.17 -3.83
CA PRO A 92 -11.60 -13.93 -4.13
C PRO A 92 -12.23 -13.26 -2.91
N ALA A 93 -12.72 -14.04 -1.94
CA ALA A 93 -13.29 -13.54 -0.70
C ALA A 93 -12.26 -12.94 0.27
N PHE A 94 -10.97 -13.23 0.08
CA PHE A 94 -9.91 -12.84 0.99
C PHE A 94 -9.61 -11.34 0.92
N HIS A 95 -9.76 -10.71 -0.25
CA HIS A 95 -9.64 -9.25 -0.39
C HIS A 95 -10.68 -8.51 0.48
N ALA A 96 -11.93 -8.95 0.46
CA ALA A 96 -12.98 -8.39 1.32
C ALA A 96 -12.67 -8.59 2.81
N HIS A 97 -12.12 -9.75 3.18
CA HIS A 97 -11.66 -10.01 4.55
C HIS A 97 -10.52 -9.07 4.98
N LEU A 98 -9.53 -8.84 4.10
CA LEU A 98 -8.44 -7.89 4.36
C LEU A 98 -8.96 -6.47 4.55
N ARG A 99 -9.92 -6.02 3.72
CA ARG A 99 -10.55 -4.70 3.88
C ARG A 99 -11.30 -4.59 5.21
N HIS A 100 -12.04 -5.62 5.60
CA HIS A 100 -12.72 -5.65 6.90
C HIS A 100 -11.73 -5.55 8.06
N GLN A 101 -10.67 -6.37 8.07
CA GLN A 101 -9.64 -6.32 9.11
C GLN A 101 -8.90 -4.98 9.13
N ALA A 102 -8.62 -4.42 7.95
CA ALA A 102 -7.97 -3.13 7.82
C ALA A 102 -8.84 -2.00 8.37
N ASN A 103 -10.14 -1.98 8.12
CA ASN A 103 -11.03 -0.95 8.67
C ASN A 103 -11.10 -0.98 10.21
N GLU A 104 -10.98 -2.17 10.81
CA GLU A 104 -10.98 -2.31 12.27
C GLU A 104 -9.65 -1.87 12.89
N ILE A 105 -8.53 -2.21 12.25
CA ILE A 105 -7.18 -2.06 12.83
C ILE A 105 -6.49 -0.75 12.38
N LEU A 106 -6.64 -0.39 11.10
CA LEU A 106 -6.02 0.78 10.48
C LEU A 106 -6.87 2.04 10.61
N ARG A 107 -7.89 2.06 11.49
CA ARG A 107 -8.74 3.24 11.72
C ARG A 107 -7.86 4.49 11.70
N PRO A 108 -8.24 5.54 10.94
CA PRO A 108 -7.39 6.70 10.75
C PRO A 108 -7.22 7.40 12.09
N VAL A 109 -6.15 7.06 12.82
CA VAL A 109 -5.50 7.97 13.74
C VAL A 109 -5.18 9.16 12.88
N HIS A 110 -5.93 10.26 13.05
CA HIS A 110 -5.76 11.47 12.27
C HIS A 110 -4.27 11.75 12.15
N LYS A 111 -3.74 11.70 10.93
CA LYS A 111 -2.37 12.12 10.64
C LYS A 111 -2.31 13.58 11.07
N SER A 112 -1.80 13.83 12.29
CA SER A 112 -1.77 15.15 12.89
C SER A 112 -1.15 16.10 11.87
N ALA A 113 -1.93 17.11 11.49
CA ALA A 113 -1.47 18.19 10.63
C ALA A 113 -0.51 19.08 11.43
N TYR A 114 0.60 18.53 11.91
CA TYR A 114 1.68 19.32 12.49
C TYR A 114 2.61 19.77 11.38
N SER A 115 2.14 20.77 10.64
CA SER A 115 3.00 21.78 10.06
C SER A 115 3.09 22.93 11.06
N ARG A 116 4.26 23.10 11.68
CA ARG A 116 4.84 24.41 12.03
C ARG A 116 6.28 24.24 12.54
N ASP A 117 7.10 25.20 12.14
CA ASP A 117 8.48 25.51 12.55
C ASP A 117 9.60 24.60 12.02
N ARG A 118 10.24 24.98 10.90
CA ARG A 118 11.34 25.96 10.84
C ARG A 118 11.80 26.20 9.40
#